data_AF-A0A0A2B1G3-F1
#
_entry.id   AF-A0A0A2B1G3-F1
#
_cell.length_a   1.000
_cell.length_b   1.000
_cell.length_c   1.000
_cell.angle_alpha   90.00
_cell.angle_beta   90.00
_cell.angle_gamma   90.00
#
_symmetry.space_group_name_H-M   'P 1'
#
loop_
_entity.id
_entity.type
_entity.pdbx_description
1 polymer ?
#
loop_
_entity_poly.entity_id
_entity_poly.type
_entity_poly.pdbx_seq_one_letter_code
_entity_poly.pdbx_strand_id
1 'polypeptide(L)'
;MVLSLLLSTFLTVFIAELGDKTQLATLTISGTSNKPLAVFLGSSSALVFASLLGALTGGSISSFLPEVVLKSIASITFFIIGIKLFINSFTIEKEEKEEKENN
;
A
#
# COMPACT_ATOMS: atom_id res chain seq x y z
N MET A 1 -0.96 8.82 -26.95
CA MET A 1 -1.75 7.68 -26.42
C MET A 1 -0.95 6.89 -25.40
N VAL A 2 0.13 6.21 -25.77
CA VAL A 2 0.95 5.39 -24.84
C VAL A 2 1.64 6.22 -23.75
N LEU A 3 2.28 7.34 -24.13
CA LEU A 3 2.96 8.21 -23.16
C LEU A 3 2.00 8.78 -22.10
N SER A 4 0.77 9.14 -22.52
CA SER A 4 -0.27 9.65 -21.63
C SER A 4 -0.72 8.59 -20.62
N LEU A 5 -0.88 7.34 -21.06
CA LEU A 5 -1.21 6.22 -20.18
C LEU A 5 -0.09 5.91 -19.18
N LEU A 6 1.16 5.94 -19.64
CA LEU A 6 2.32 5.72 -18.78
C LEU A 6 2.41 6.82 -17.71
N LEU A 7 2.27 8.08 -18.11
CA LEU A 7 2.35 9.20 -17.19
C LEU A 7 1.18 9.21 -16.19
N SER A 8 -0.06 8.92 -16.63
CA SER A 8 -1.21 8.89 -15.74
C SER A 8 -1.10 7.74 -14.74
N THR A 9 -0.76 6.53 -15.20
CA THR A 9 -0.60 5.37 -14.31
C THR A 9 0.55 5.57 -13.33
N PHE A 10 1.69 6.09 -13.80
CA PHE A 10 2.81 6.43 -12.94
C PHE A 10 2.39 7.44 -11.86
N LEU A 11 1.76 8.56 -12.23
CA LEU A 11 1.33 9.57 -11.26
C LEU A 11 0.29 9.02 -10.28
N THR A 12 -0.70 8.27 -10.76
CA THR A 12 -1.72 7.67 -9.90
C THR A 12 -1.11 6.72 -8.87
N VAL A 13 -0.24 5.80 -9.31
CA VAL A 13 0.42 4.84 -8.39
C VAL A 13 1.41 5.57 -7.48
N PHE A 14 2.17 6.52 -8.00
CA PHE A 14 3.13 7.30 -7.22
C PHE A 14 2.47 8.05 -6.07
N ILE A 15 1.36 8.75 -6.35
CA ILE A 15 0.57 9.44 -5.32
C ILE A 15 -0.08 8.45 -4.34
N ALA A 16 -0.58 7.32 -4.83
CA ALA A 16 -1.21 6.31 -3.98
C ALA A 16 -0.23 5.63 -3.01
N GLU A 17 1.01 5.43 -3.42
CA GLU A 17 2.05 4.74 -2.65
C GLU A 17 2.89 5.72 -1.79
N LEU A 18 2.80 7.02 -2.04
CA LEU A 18 3.62 8.04 -1.37
C LEU A 18 3.39 8.03 0.15
N GLY A 19 4.47 7.83 0.90
CA GLY A 19 4.42 7.82 2.37
C GLY A 19 3.89 6.53 2.98
N ASP A 20 3.76 5.46 2.19
CA ASP A 20 3.40 4.15 2.74
C ASP A 20 4.51 3.58 3.66
N LYS A 21 4.11 2.68 4.56
CA LYS A 21 4.99 1.95 5.48
C LYS A 21 6.12 1.24 4.76
N THR A 22 5.88 0.73 3.55
CA THR A 22 6.94 0.09 2.75
C THR A 22 8.05 1.07 2.34
N GLN A 23 7.71 2.34 2.06
CA GLN A 23 8.69 3.39 1.75
C GLN A 23 9.51 3.77 2.98
N LEU A 24 8.86 3.93 4.14
CA LEU A 24 9.56 4.19 5.41
C LEU A 24 10.49 3.02 5.78
N ALA A 25 10.04 1.77 5.65
CA ALA A 25 10.87 0.59 5.87
C ALA A 25 12.07 0.57 4.93
N THR A 26 11.86 0.84 3.64
CA THR A 26 12.94 0.93 2.65
C THR A 26 13.95 2.03 2.99
N LEU A 27 13.47 3.19 3.43
CA LEU A 27 14.31 4.31 3.85
C LEU A 27 15.15 3.95 5.09
N THR A 28 14.55 3.32 6.10
CA THR A 28 15.25 2.87 7.30
C THR A 28 16.31 1.81 6.97
N ILE A 29 15.98 0.82 6.14
CA ILE A 29 16.92 -0.21 5.70
C ILE A 29 18.06 0.42 4.88
N SER A 30 17.74 1.37 4.00
CA SER A 30 18.75 2.09 3.21
C SER A 30 19.67 2.95 4.07
N GLY A 31 19.14 3.59 5.12
CA GLY A 31 19.92 4.43 6.04
C GLY A 31 20.83 3.65 6.99
N THR A 32 20.53 2.38 7.22
CA THR A 32 21.29 1.50 8.14
C THR A 32 22.16 0.47 7.41
N SER A 33 21.99 0.30 6.10
CA SER A 33 22.73 -0.69 5.30
C SER A 33 24.00 -0.11 4.68
N ASN A 34 25.09 -0.88 4.72
CA ASN A 34 26.33 -0.57 3.98
C ASN A 34 26.22 -0.71 2.45
N LYS A 35 25.04 -1.07 1.91
CA LYS A 35 24.80 -1.34 0.49
C LYS A 35 23.48 -0.70 0.01
N PRO A 36 23.38 0.63 -0.07
CA PRO A 36 22.14 1.33 -0.45
C PRO A 36 21.65 0.95 -1.85
N LEU A 37 22.55 0.68 -2.80
CA LEU A 37 22.17 0.21 -4.15
C LEU A 37 21.46 -1.14 -4.13
N ALA A 38 21.87 -2.07 -3.25
CA ALA A 38 21.21 -3.37 -3.14
C ALA A 38 19.79 -3.21 -2.57
N VAL A 39 19.61 -2.31 -1.60
CA VAL A 39 18.31 -1.97 -1.02
C VAL A 39 17.41 -1.36 -2.10
N PHE A 40 17.93 -0.40 -2.87
CA PHE A 40 17.20 0.23 -3.97
C PHE A 40 16.74 -0.78 -5.04
N LEU A 41 17.64 -1.65 -5.50
CA LEU A 41 17.31 -2.64 -6.51
C LEU A 41 16.32 -3.69 -5.98
N GLY A 42 16.48 -4.10 -4.72
CA GLY A 42 15.58 -5.04 -4.06
C GLY A 42 14.17 -4.48 -3.90
N SER A 43 14.05 -3.28 -3.32
CA SER A 43 12.75 -2.63 -3.10
C SER A 43 12.07 -2.25 -4.41
N SER A 44 12.82 -1.73 -5.39
CA SER A 44 12.29 -1.38 -6.71
C SER A 44 11.81 -2.61 -7.47
N SER A 45 12.58 -3.71 -7.44
CA SER A 45 12.15 -4.96 -8.07
C SER A 45 10.91 -5.53 -7.38
N ALA A 46 10.88 -5.53 -6.05
CA ALA A 46 9.73 -5.99 -5.28
C ALA A 46 8.45 -5.19 -5.62
N LEU A 47 8.55 -3.86 -5.71
CA LEU A 47 7.45 -3.00 -6.11
C LEU A 47 6.95 -3.35 -7.52
N VAL A 48 7.86 -3.45 -8.50
CA VAL A 48 7.50 -3.81 -9.88
C VAL A 48 6.81 -5.17 -9.92
N PHE A 49 7.33 -6.17 -9.20
CA PHE A 49 6.72 -7.49 -9.13
C PHE A 49 5.33 -7.46 -8.50
N ALA A 50 5.15 -6.74 -7.39
CA ALA A 50 3.87 -6.61 -6.72
C ALA A 50 2.84 -5.91 -7.62
N SER A 51 3.22 -4.79 -8.25
CA SER A 51 2.35 -4.08 -9.19
C SER A 51 1.99 -4.92 -10.41
N LEU A 52 2.95 -5.69 -10.95
CA LEU A 52 2.71 -6.59 -12.08
C LEU A 52 1.71 -7.70 -11.71
N LEU A 53 1.91 -8.35 -10.56
CA LEU A 53 0.97 -9.36 -10.07
C LEU A 53 -0.43 -8.77 -9.87
N GLY A 54 -0.51 -7.58 -9.27
CA GLY A 54 -1.77 -6.86 -9.07
C GLY A 54 -2.47 -6.52 -10.38
N ALA A 55 -1.74 -5.99 -11.36
CA ALA A 55 -2.29 -5.63 -12.66
C ALA A 55 -2.76 -6.86 -13.47
N LEU A 56 -1.97 -7.94 -13.50
CA LEU A 56 -2.32 -9.18 -14.19
C LEU A 56 -3.56 -9.83 -13.56
N THR A 57 -3.55 -9.95 -12.23
CA THR A 57 -4.65 -10.58 -11.50
C THR A 57 -5.91 -9.72 -11.55
N GLY A 58 -5.79 -8.42 -11.33
CA GLY A 58 -6.91 -7.47 -11.39
C GLY A 58 -7.52 -7.36 -12.80
N GLY A 59 -6.69 -7.29 -13.84
CA GLY A 59 -7.15 -7.29 -15.23
C GLY A 59 -7.85 -8.60 -15.61
N SER A 60 -7.32 -9.75 -15.17
CA SER A 60 -7.96 -11.05 -15.39
C SER A 60 -9.33 -11.12 -14.71
N ILE A 61 -9.41 -10.75 -13.43
CA ILE A 61 -10.65 -10.76 -12.64
C ILE A 61 -11.70 -9.81 -13.22
N SER A 62 -11.28 -8.61 -13.64
CA SER A 62 -12.16 -7.63 -14.30
C SER A 62 -12.76 -8.15 -15.62
N SER A 63 -12.11 -9.12 -16.26
CA SER A 63 -12.62 -9.74 -17.48
C SER A 63 -13.71 -10.78 -17.22
N PHE A 64 -13.78 -11.35 -16.01
CA PHE A 64 -14.76 -12.37 -15.62
C PHE A 64 -15.95 -11.81 -14.84
N LEU A 65 -15.77 -10.69 -14.14
CA LEU A 65 -16.78 -10.10 -13.26
C LEU A 65 -17.29 -8.75 -13.79
N PRO A 66 -18.60 -8.45 -13.67
CA PRO A 66 -19.11 -7.12 -13.97
C PRO A 66 -18.45 -6.06 -13.08
N GLU A 67 -18.14 -4.90 -13.67
CA GLU A 67 -17.46 -3.79 -12.97
C GLU A 67 -18.19 -3.34 -11.69
N VAL A 68 -19.53 -3.39 -11.70
CA VAL A 68 -20.36 -3.06 -10.53
C VAL A 68 -20.06 -3.98 -9.35
N VAL A 69 -19.94 -5.29 -9.60
CA VAL A 69 -19.64 -6.27 -8.55
C VAL A 69 -18.25 -6.04 -7.99
N LEU A 70 -17.26 -5.78 -8.85
CA LEU A 70 -15.88 -5.54 -8.44
C LEU A 70 -15.78 -4.27 -7.56
N LYS A 71 -16.46 -3.18 -7.96
CA LYS A 71 -16.53 -1.93 -7.18
C LYS A 71 -17.24 -2.13 -5.84
N SER A 72 -18.33 -2.88 -5.80
CA SER A 72 -19.03 -3.19 -4.55
C SER A 72 -18.18 -4.00 -3.58
N ILE A 73 -17.45 -5.01 -4.07
CA ILE A 73 -16.55 -5.80 -3.21
C ILE A 73 -15.42 -4.92 -2.68
N ALA A 74 -14.82 -4.09 -3.54
CA ALA A 74 -13.77 -3.17 -3.13
C ALA A 74 -14.26 -2.17 -2.08
N SER A 75 -15.42 -1.55 -2.28
CA SER A 75 -15.97 -0.56 -1.33
C SER A 75 -16.30 -1.18 0.03
N ILE A 76 -16.93 -2.36 0.05
CA ILE A 76 -17.23 -3.08 1.30
C ILE A 76 -15.94 -3.46 2.04
N THR A 77 -14.94 -3.97 1.32
CA THR A 77 -13.65 -4.36 1.90
C THR A 77 -12.93 -3.15 2.49
N PHE A 78 -12.85 -2.04 1.75
CA PHE A 78 -12.26 -0.80 2.24
C PHE A 78 -13.02 -0.23 3.43
N PHE A 79 -14.36 -0.31 3.43
CA PHE A 79 -15.17 0.15 4.55
C PHE A 79 -14.90 -0.66 5.83
N ILE A 80 -14.82 -1.99 5.72
CA ILE A 80 -14.48 -2.86 6.85
C ILE A 80 -13.07 -2.54 7.39
N ILE A 81 -12.08 -2.42 6.49
CA ILE A 81 -10.70 -2.07 6.88
C ILE A 81 -10.68 -0.70 7.56
N GLY A 82 -11.39 0.29 7.02
CA GLY A 82 -11.51 1.64 7.57
C GLY A 82 -12.10 1.64 8.97
N ILE A 83 -13.22 0.93 9.19
CA ILE A 83 -13.82 0.78 10.54
C ILE A 83 -12.83 0.10 11.49
N LYS A 84 -12.17 -0.98 11.06
CA LYS A 84 -11.23 -1.70 11.92
C LYS A 84 -10.05 -0.82 12.32
N LEU A 85 -9.50 -0.04 11.39
CA LEU A 85 -8.44 0.92 11.68
C LEU A 85 -8.91 2.02 12.61
N PHE A 86 -10.12 2.55 12.40
CA PHE A 86 -10.71 3.57 13.25
C PHE A 86 -10.87 3.09 14.70
N ILE A 87 -11.44 1.90 14.90
CA ILE A 87 -11.59 1.30 16.24
C ILE A 87 -10.22 1.08 16.89
N ASN A 88 -9.27 0.50 16.15
CA ASN A 88 -7.92 0.22 16.67
C ASN A 88 -7.19 1.51 17.10
N SER A 89 -7.43 2.63 16.42
CA SER A 89 -6.86 3.92 16.81
C SER A 89 -7.25 4.35 18.23
N PHE A 90 -8.47 4.03 18.69
CA PHE A 90 -8.90 4.32 20.06
C PHE A 90 -8.39 3.30 21.08
N THR A 91 -8.14 2.06 20.66
CA THR A 91 -7.53 1.03 21.51
C THR A 91 -6.08 1.38 21.83
N ILE A 92 -5.29 1.77 20.83
CA ILE A 92 -3.88 2.14 20.99
C ILE A 92 -3.73 3.38 21.91
N GLU A 93 -4.60 4.39 21.77
CA GLU A 93 -4.59 5.56 22.66
C GLU A 93 -4.89 5.23 24.13
N LYS A 94 -5.67 4.18 24.41
CA LYS A 94 -5.96 3.75 25.79
C LYS A 94 -4.78 3.01 26.40
N GLU A 95 -4.17 2.09 25.66
CA GLU A 95 -3.00 1.32 26.11
C GLU A 95 -1.81 2.25 26.41
N GLU A 96 -1.53 3.25 25.56
CA GLU A 96 -0.46 4.24 25.83
C GLU A 96 -0.72 5.11 27.07
N LYS A 97 -1.98 5.34 27.44
CA LYS A 97 -2.32 6.13 28.64
C LYS A 97 -2.19 5.29 29.92
N GLU A 98 -2.63 4.04 29.89
CA GLU A 98 -2.49 3.11 31.03
C GLU A 98 -1.02 2.75 31.31
N GLU A 99 -0.18 2.61 30.28
CA GLU A 99 1.27 2.35 30.46
C GLU A 99 2.00 3.55 31.08
N LYS A 100 1.58 4.78 30.76
CA LYS A 100 2.15 6.01 31.35
C LYS A 100 1.65 6.33 32.76
N GLU A 101 0.49 5.80 33.16
CA GLU A 101 -0.05 5.99 34.52
C GLU A 101 0.52 4.97 35.51
N ASN A 102 0.92 3.78 35.03
CA ASN A 102 1.48 2.70 35.84
C ASN A 102 3.03 2.70 35.96
N ASN A 103 3.72 3.68 35.36
CA ASN A 103 5.18 3.79 35.32
C ASN A 103 5.65 5.16 35.83
#